data_AF-A0A9L0SWU6-F1
#
_entry.id   AF-A0A9L0SWU6-F1
#
_cell.length_a   1.000
_cell.length_b   1.000
_cell.length_c   1.000
_cell.angle_alpha   90.00
_cell.angle_beta   90.00
_cell.angle_gamma   90.00
#
_symmetry.space_group_name_H-M   'P 1'
#
loop_
_entity.id
_entity.type
_entity.pdbx_description
1 polymer ?
#
loop_
_entity_poly.entity_id
_entity_poly.type
_entity_poly.pdbx_seq_one_letter_code
_entity_poly.pdbx_strand_id
1 'polypeptide(L)'
;MDFRTACEETKTGICLLQDGNQEPFKVRLHLARDILMIQEQDVICVSGEPFYSGERTVTIRRQTIGGFGLSIKGGAEHNIPVVISKISKEQRAELSGLLFIGDAILQINGINVRKCRHEEVVQVLRNAGEEVTLTVSFLKRAPAFLKLPLNEDCACAPSDQSSGTSSPLCDSGLHLNYHPNNTDTLSCSSWPTSPGLRWEKRWCDLRLIPLLHSRFSQYVPGTDLSRQNAFQVIAVDGVCSGIIQCLSAEDCIDWLQAIATNISNLTKHNIKKINRNFPVNQQIVYMGWCEAREQDPLQDRVYSPTFLALRGSCLYKFLAPPVTTWDWTRAEKTFSVYEIMCKILKDSDLLDRRKHCFIVQSESGEDLYFSVELDCDLAQWERAFQTATFLEVERIQCKTYACVLESHLMGLTIDFSTGFICFDAATKAVLWRYKFSQLKGSSDDGKSKIKFLFQNPDTKQIEAKLYSQ
;
A
#
# COMPACT_ATOMS: atom_id res chain seq x y z
N MET A 1 -10.77 -4.07 -38.28
CA MET A 1 -10.23 -3.07 -37.35
C MET A 1 -9.59 -3.85 -36.23
N ASP A 2 -8.27 -3.89 -36.23
CA ASP A 2 -7.49 -4.70 -35.31
C ASP A 2 -7.70 -4.23 -33.87
N PHE A 3 -8.18 -5.14 -33.02
CA PHE A 3 -8.11 -5.00 -31.58
C PHE A 3 -6.64 -5.13 -31.18
N ARG A 4 -5.89 -4.03 -31.24
CA ARG A 4 -4.69 -3.89 -30.41
C ARG A 4 -5.17 -3.89 -28.96
N THR A 5 -5.10 -5.04 -28.32
CA THR A 5 -5.06 -5.17 -26.87
C THR A 5 -4.03 -4.17 -26.38
N ALA A 6 -4.48 -3.11 -25.70
CA ALA A 6 -3.58 -2.21 -25.01
C ALA A 6 -2.75 -3.09 -24.06
N CYS A 7 -1.44 -3.15 -24.27
CA CYS A 7 -0.52 -3.81 -23.37
C CYS A 7 -0.75 -3.17 -21.99
N GLU A 8 -1.29 -3.92 -21.02
CA GLU A 8 -1.43 -3.40 -19.67
C GLU A 8 -0.02 -3.14 -19.14
N GLU A 9 0.33 -1.86 -18.99
CA GLU A 9 1.62 -1.45 -18.44
C GLU A 9 1.70 -1.89 -16.98
N THR A 10 2.24 -3.08 -16.75
CA THR A 10 2.57 -3.56 -15.41
C THR A 10 3.94 -3.04 -15.02
N LYS A 11 4.09 -2.54 -13.79
CA LYS A 11 5.40 -2.13 -13.25
C LYS A 11 5.92 -3.21 -12.32
N THR A 12 7.16 -3.62 -12.50
CA THR A 12 7.82 -4.62 -11.64
C THR A 12 9.15 -4.09 -11.16
N GLY A 13 9.48 -4.34 -9.89
CA GLY A 13 10.80 -4.01 -9.35
C GLY A 13 11.05 -4.67 -8.01
N ILE A 14 12.23 -4.44 -7.47
CA ILE A 14 12.71 -5.05 -6.24
C ILE A 14 12.81 -3.97 -5.16
N CYS A 15 12.27 -4.26 -3.99
CA CYS A 15 12.34 -3.38 -2.83
C CYS A 15 12.67 -4.20 -1.57
N LEU A 16 12.89 -3.52 -0.45
CA LEU A 16 12.93 -4.15 0.86
C LEU A 16 11.59 -3.95 1.55
N LEU A 17 11.08 -4.98 2.20
CA LEU A 17 9.86 -4.92 3.01
C LEU A 17 10.22 -5.07 4.48
N GLN A 18 9.72 -4.16 5.32
CA GLN A 18 9.78 -4.26 6.77
C GLN A 18 8.37 -4.44 7.34
N ASP A 19 8.15 -5.53 8.06
CA ASP A 19 6.88 -5.87 8.68
C ASP A 19 7.00 -5.87 10.21
N GLY A 20 6.39 -4.87 10.85
CA GLY A 20 6.55 -4.64 12.28
C GLY A 20 8.02 -4.44 12.67
N ASN A 21 8.49 -5.24 13.64
CA ASN A 21 9.85 -5.16 14.19
C ASN A 21 10.85 -6.13 13.52
N GLN A 22 10.47 -6.76 12.41
CA GLN A 22 11.36 -7.67 11.69
C GLN A 22 12.43 -6.91 10.90
N GLU A 23 13.57 -7.54 10.64
CA GLU A 23 14.56 -6.98 9.73
C GLU A 23 14.00 -6.86 8.30
N PRO A 24 14.33 -5.78 7.57
CA PRO A 24 13.88 -5.64 6.19
C PRO A 24 14.38 -6.78 5.30
N PHE A 25 13.51 -7.35 4.49
CA PHE A 25 13.85 -8.45 3.57
C PHE A 25 13.45 -8.14 2.12
N LYS A 26 14.12 -8.79 1.18
CA LYS A 26 13.96 -8.53 -0.25
C LYS A 26 12.62 -9.05 -0.77
N VAL A 27 11.84 -8.17 -1.40
CA VAL A 27 10.59 -8.50 -2.08
C VAL A 27 10.60 -8.00 -3.51
N ARG A 28 9.77 -8.62 -4.35
CA ARG A 28 9.42 -8.11 -5.67
C ARG A 28 8.05 -7.46 -5.60
N LEU A 29 7.97 -6.20 -6.00
CA LEU A 29 6.70 -5.54 -6.24
C LEU A 29 6.29 -5.77 -7.69
N HIS A 30 5.03 -6.13 -7.89
CA HIS A 30 4.39 -6.18 -9.19
C HIS A 30 3.08 -5.41 -9.12
N LEU A 31 3.07 -4.23 -9.72
CA LEU A 31 1.92 -3.36 -9.82
C LEU A 31 1.18 -3.66 -11.12
N ALA A 32 0.03 -4.29 -10.98
CA ALA A 32 -0.97 -4.39 -12.03
C ALA A 32 -1.98 -3.25 -11.91
N ARG A 33 -2.95 -3.22 -12.82
CA ARG A 33 -3.93 -2.13 -12.94
C ARG A 33 -4.72 -1.87 -11.66
N ASP A 34 -5.20 -2.93 -11.02
CA ASP A 34 -6.11 -2.87 -9.86
C ASP A 34 -5.54 -3.48 -8.59
N ILE A 35 -4.34 -4.05 -8.65
CA ILE A 35 -3.71 -4.75 -7.54
C ILE A 35 -2.20 -4.51 -7.48
N LEU A 36 -1.69 -4.28 -6.27
CA LEU A 36 -0.26 -4.32 -5.98
C LEU A 36 0.07 -5.68 -5.35
N MET A 37 0.87 -6.47 -6.04
CA MET A 37 1.34 -7.76 -5.57
C MET A 37 2.73 -7.61 -4.97
N ILE A 38 2.90 -8.10 -3.75
CA ILE A 38 4.18 -8.18 -3.05
C ILE A 38 4.57 -9.65 -3.05
N GLN A 39 5.74 -9.96 -3.60
CA GLN A 39 6.20 -11.33 -3.77
C GLN A 39 7.50 -11.55 -3.00
N GLU A 40 7.57 -12.66 -2.27
CA GLU A 40 8.80 -13.12 -1.62
C GLU A 40 9.47 -14.17 -2.50
N GLN A 41 10.80 -14.24 -2.45
CA GLN A 41 11.53 -15.25 -3.20
C GLN A 41 11.57 -16.57 -2.42
N ASP A 42 10.88 -17.60 -2.90
CA ASP A 42 10.80 -18.91 -2.25
C ASP A 42 11.25 -20.04 -3.19
N VAL A 43 11.54 -21.23 -2.66
CA VAL A 43 11.90 -22.42 -3.44
C VAL A 43 10.71 -23.34 -3.50
N ILE A 44 10.14 -23.52 -4.70
CA ILE A 44 8.97 -24.36 -4.93
C ILE A 44 9.31 -25.59 -5.76
N CYS A 45 8.61 -26.71 -5.55
CA CYS A 45 8.70 -27.84 -6.47
C CYS A 45 7.78 -27.62 -7.66
N VAL A 46 8.26 -27.97 -8.84
CA VAL A 46 7.62 -27.68 -10.13
C VAL A 46 7.11 -28.95 -10.84
N SER A 47 7.29 -30.12 -10.23
CA SER A 47 6.91 -31.40 -10.82
C SER A 47 6.05 -32.23 -9.86
N GLY A 48 4.93 -32.75 -10.37
CA GLY A 48 3.96 -33.56 -9.62
C GLY A 48 2.82 -32.73 -9.03
N GLU A 49 1.61 -33.30 -8.98
CA GLU A 49 0.49 -32.66 -8.30
C GLU A 49 0.88 -32.30 -6.85
N PRO A 50 0.47 -31.13 -6.36
CA PRO A 50 0.92 -30.64 -5.06
C PRO A 50 0.35 -31.51 -3.94
N PHE A 51 1.13 -32.43 -3.40
CA PHE A 51 0.87 -33.09 -2.10
C PHE A 51 1.00 -32.10 -0.91
N TYR A 52 0.82 -30.79 -1.14
CA TYR A 52 1.21 -29.69 -0.24
C TYR A 52 0.16 -29.30 0.80
N SER A 53 -0.74 -30.19 1.21
CA SER A 53 -1.71 -29.85 2.25
C SER A 53 -2.03 -30.94 3.28
N GLY A 54 -1.38 -32.10 3.21
CA GLY A 54 -1.63 -33.20 4.17
C GLY A 54 -0.40 -33.60 4.97
N GLU A 55 -0.60 -33.88 6.26
CA GLU A 55 0.30 -34.77 7.00
C GLU A 55 0.30 -36.13 6.30
N ARG A 56 1.48 -36.70 6.07
CA ARG A 56 1.61 -38.01 5.45
C ARG A 56 2.42 -38.93 6.33
N THR A 57 1.99 -40.19 6.39
CA THR A 57 2.64 -41.21 7.20
C THR A 57 3.41 -42.15 6.29
N VAL A 58 4.70 -42.29 6.54
CA VAL A 58 5.62 -43.08 5.73
C VAL A 58 6.35 -44.08 6.61
N THR A 59 6.28 -45.35 6.23
CA THR A 59 6.97 -46.43 6.95
C THR A 59 8.23 -46.84 6.20
N ILE A 60 9.37 -46.85 6.91
CA ILE A 60 10.69 -47.15 6.36
C ILE A 60 11.35 -48.22 7.21
N ARG A 61 11.95 -49.20 6.54
CA ARG A 61 12.75 -50.24 7.19
C ARG A 61 14.22 -49.84 7.27
N ARG A 62 14.87 -50.22 8.36
CA ARG A 62 16.30 -50.03 8.58
C ARG A 62 17.08 -50.95 7.65
N GLN A 63 18.15 -50.44 7.05
CA GLN A 63 19.17 -51.24 6.37
C GLN A 63 20.35 -51.49 7.32
N THR A 64 20.98 -52.66 7.14
CA THR A 64 22.22 -53.05 7.84
C THR A 64 23.36 -52.05 7.60
N ILE A 65 23.39 -51.41 6.44
CA ILE A 65 24.34 -50.37 6.06
C ILE A 65 23.57 -49.09 5.69
N GLY A 66 23.78 -48.00 6.44
CA GLY A 66 23.16 -46.69 6.16
C GLY A 66 21.86 -46.38 6.91
N GLY A 67 21.35 -47.33 7.71
CA GLY A 67 20.21 -47.11 8.60
C GLY A 67 18.92 -46.82 7.81
N PHE A 68 18.27 -45.68 8.09
CA PHE A 68 17.07 -45.27 7.34
C PHE A 68 17.40 -44.41 6.10
N GLY A 69 18.65 -44.01 5.90
CA GLY A 69 19.05 -43.16 4.76
C GLY A 69 18.59 -41.71 4.83
N LEU A 70 18.38 -41.16 6.04
CA LEU A 70 17.94 -39.78 6.27
C LEU A 70 18.98 -39.01 7.09
N SER A 71 19.19 -37.73 6.77
CA SER A 71 19.82 -36.76 7.66
C SER A 71 18.78 -35.73 8.08
N ILE A 72 18.82 -35.34 9.35
CA ILE A 72 17.90 -34.36 9.92
C ILE A 72 18.65 -33.13 10.45
N LYS A 73 17.98 -31.98 10.44
CA LYS A 73 18.46 -30.70 11.00
C LYS A 73 17.32 -29.97 11.70
N GLY A 74 17.63 -28.98 12.53
CA GLY A 74 16.64 -28.26 13.33
C GLY A 74 16.34 -29.00 14.65
N GLY A 75 15.45 -28.40 15.44
CA GLY A 75 15.14 -28.80 16.81
C GLY A 75 14.60 -27.61 17.61
N ALA A 76 13.83 -27.90 18.66
CA ALA A 76 13.20 -26.88 19.49
C ALA A 76 14.19 -25.84 20.07
N GLU A 77 15.45 -26.23 20.29
CA GLU A 77 16.53 -25.36 20.75
C GLU A 77 16.89 -24.22 19.77
N HIS A 78 16.55 -24.38 18.49
CA HIS A 78 16.77 -23.38 17.45
C HIS A 78 15.47 -22.70 16.97
N ASN A 79 14.34 -22.93 17.67
CA ASN A 79 13.00 -22.47 17.27
C ASN A 79 12.58 -22.92 15.85
N ILE A 80 13.09 -24.06 15.37
CA ILE A 80 12.79 -24.64 14.05
C ILE A 80 12.41 -26.11 14.25
N PRO A 81 11.37 -26.65 13.60
CA PRO A 81 11.06 -28.08 13.70
C PRO A 81 12.20 -28.95 13.17
N VAL A 82 12.27 -30.21 13.61
CA VAL A 82 13.23 -31.17 13.05
C VAL A 82 12.79 -31.53 11.63
N VAL A 83 13.64 -31.23 10.64
CA VAL A 83 13.37 -31.49 9.23
C VAL A 83 14.38 -32.42 8.59
N ILE A 84 13.97 -33.11 7.52
CA ILE A 84 14.85 -33.91 6.67
C ILE A 84 15.72 -32.97 5.84
N SER A 85 17.03 -32.99 6.07
CA SER A 85 18.00 -32.15 5.38
C SER A 85 18.66 -32.83 4.18
N LYS A 86 18.73 -34.16 4.18
CA LYS A 86 19.33 -34.97 3.11
C LYS A 86 18.70 -36.36 3.10
N ILE A 87 18.52 -36.90 1.90
CA ILE A 87 18.18 -38.30 1.68
C ILE A 87 19.37 -38.96 0.98
N SER A 88 19.86 -40.06 1.53
CA SER A 88 21.03 -40.78 1.01
C SER A 88 20.64 -41.60 -0.22
N LYS A 89 21.51 -41.60 -1.23
CA LYS A 89 21.31 -42.37 -2.47
C LYS A 89 21.27 -43.88 -2.21
N GLU A 90 20.44 -44.59 -2.96
CA GLU A 90 20.28 -46.05 -2.95
C GLU A 90 19.82 -46.63 -1.60
N GLN A 91 19.29 -45.78 -0.72
CA GLN A 91 18.83 -46.15 0.62
C GLN A 91 17.31 -46.21 0.72
N ARG A 92 16.79 -46.84 1.78
CA ARG A 92 15.34 -47.09 1.95
C ARG A 92 14.48 -45.82 1.90
N ALA A 93 14.98 -44.70 2.42
CA ALA A 93 14.27 -43.43 2.32
C ALA A 93 14.11 -42.94 0.88
N GLU A 94 15.15 -43.02 0.04
CA GLU A 94 15.06 -42.63 -1.37
C GLU A 94 14.17 -43.61 -2.14
N LEU A 95 14.39 -44.91 -1.96
CA LEU A 95 13.61 -45.97 -2.61
C LEU A 95 12.13 -45.94 -2.24
N SER A 96 11.77 -45.39 -1.08
CA SER A 96 10.36 -45.20 -0.71
C SER A 96 9.67 -44.19 -1.61
N GLY A 97 10.37 -43.16 -2.10
CA GLY A 97 9.80 -42.07 -2.90
C GLY A 97 8.76 -41.20 -2.15
N LEU A 98 8.54 -41.43 -0.85
CA LEU A 98 7.49 -40.80 -0.06
C LEU A 98 8.00 -39.75 0.93
N LEU A 99 9.32 -39.73 1.17
CA LEU A 99 10.00 -38.69 1.96
C LEU A 99 10.76 -37.74 1.07
N PHE A 100 10.78 -36.48 1.47
CA PHE A 100 11.41 -35.39 0.74
C PHE A 100 12.28 -34.54 1.66
N ILE A 101 13.34 -33.98 1.09
CA ILE A 101 14.13 -32.95 1.76
C ILE A 101 13.21 -31.75 2.03
N GLY A 102 13.21 -31.25 3.26
CA GLY A 102 12.33 -30.17 3.71
C GLY A 102 11.06 -30.61 4.45
N ASP A 103 10.85 -31.92 4.58
CA ASP A 103 9.82 -32.45 5.47
C ASP A 103 10.12 -32.18 6.94
N ALA A 104 9.16 -31.59 7.65
CA ALA A 104 9.16 -31.59 9.10
C ALA A 104 8.64 -32.92 9.63
N ILE A 105 9.42 -33.54 10.51
CA ILE A 105 9.02 -34.75 11.23
C ILE A 105 8.11 -34.33 12.39
N LEU A 106 6.86 -34.74 12.31
CA LEU A 106 5.84 -34.41 13.30
C LEU A 106 5.67 -35.51 14.33
N GLN A 107 5.73 -36.77 13.89
CA GLN A 107 5.65 -37.94 14.76
C GLN A 107 6.60 -39.05 14.30
N ILE A 108 7.08 -39.85 15.26
CA ILE A 108 7.85 -41.07 15.04
C ILE A 108 7.18 -42.20 15.81
N ASN A 109 6.72 -43.25 15.12
CA ASN A 109 5.98 -44.39 15.71
C ASN A 109 4.81 -43.93 16.62
N GLY A 110 4.12 -42.86 16.22
CA GLY A 110 3.02 -42.24 16.99
C GLY A 110 3.46 -41.30 18.12
N ILE A 111 4.76 -41.18 18.41
CA ILE A 111 5.30 -40.23 19.39
C ILE A 111 5.42 -38.85 18.75
N ASN A 112 4.75 -37.85 19.31
CA ASN A 112 4.81 -36.47 18.82
C ASN A 112 6.15 -35.82 19.15
N VAL A 113 6.88 -35.38 18.11
CA VAL A 113 8.23 -34.81 18.23
C VAL A 113 8.31 -33.33 17.82
N ARG A 114 7.17 -32.66 17.59
CA ARG A 114 7.12 -31.27 17.11
C ARG A 114 7.84 -30.27 18.00
N LYS A 115 7.95 -30.54 19.31
CA LYS A 115 8.59 -29.67 20.32
C LYS A 115 9.81 -30.31 20.97
N CYS A 116 10.32 -31.39 20.40
CA CYS A 116 11.50 -32.08 20.91
C CYS A 116 12.78 -31.37 20.44
N ARG A 117 13.84 -31.49 21.23
CA ARG A 117 15.19 -31.06 20.85
C ARG A 117 15.75 -31.98 19.78
N HIS A 118 16.71 -31.50 18.99
CA HIS A 118 17.35 -32.30 17.95
C HIS A 118 17.81 -33.68 18.44
N GLU A 119 18.53 -33.70 19.57
CA GLU A 119 19.09 -34.92 20.17
C GLU A 119 18.02 -35.94 20.59
N GLU A 120 16.90 -35.45 21.12
CA GLU A 120 15.77 -36.30 21.54
C GLU A 120 15.15 -37.01 20.33
N VAL A 121 14.97 -36.29 19.21
CA VAL A 121 14.45 -36.85 17.96
C VAL A 121 15.42 -37.87 17.37
N VAL A 122 16.73 -37.59 17.41
CA VAL A 122 17.76 -38.56 17.00
C VAL A 122 17.68 -39.83 17.85
N GLN A 123 17.50 -39.69 19.16
CA GLN A 123 17.42 -40.84 20.07
C GLN A 123 16.16 -41.68 19.81
N VAL A 124 15.02 -41.05 19.56
CA VAL A 124 13.77 -41.75 19.18
C VAL A 124 13.94 -42.50 17.85
N LEU A 125 14.59 -41.91 16.84
CA LEU A 125 14.89 -42.60 15.58
C LEU A 125 15.86 -43.78 15.77
N ARG A 126 16.86 -43.65 16.63
CA ARG A 126 17.80 -44.75 16.94
C ARG A 126 17.08 -45.92 17.61
N ASN A 127 16.15 -45.63 18.51
CA ASN A 127 15.42 -46.64 19.28
C ASN A 127 14.19 -47.21 18.55
N ALA A 128 13.85 -46.71 17.36
CA ALA A 128 12.68 -47.13 16.59
C ALA A 128 12.71 -48.58 16.08
N GLY A 129 13.82 -49.31 16.27
CA GLY A 129 13.96 -50.71 15.84
C GLY A 129 14.19 -50.86 14.32
N GLU A 130 13.76 -51.99 13.77
CA GLU A 130 13.93 -52.36 12.35
C GLU A 130 12.98 -51.61 11.39
N GLU A 131 11.87 -51.06 11.89
CA GLU A 131 10.88 -50.35 11.09
C GLU A 131 10.44 -49.07 11.82
N VAL A 132 10.44 -47.94 11.11
CA VAL A 132 10.02 -46.65 11.64
C VAL A 132 8.88 -46.09 10.80
N THR A 133 7.83 -45.62 11.47
CA THR A 133 6.70 -44.92 10.86
C THR A 133 6.80 -43.44 11.18
N LEU A 134 7.02 -42.61 10.17
CA LEU A 134 7.20 -41.17 10.28
C LEU A 134 5.95 -40.44 9.77
N THR A 135 5.32 -39.62 10.62
CA THR A 135 4.33 -38.65 10.16
C THR A 135 5.06 -37.35 9.85
N VAL A 136 5.05 -36.96 8.59
CA VAL A 136 5.76 -35.79 8.08
C VAL A 136 4.81 -34.81 7.40
N SER A 137 5.17 -33.53 7.43
CA SER A 137 4.53 -32.51 6.62
C SER A 137 5.60 -31.70 5.91
N PHE A 138 5.41 -31.45 4.63
CA PHE A 138 6.33 -30.60 3.89
C PHE A 138 6.29 -29.18 4.45
N LEU A 139 7.43 -28.68 4.92
CA LEU A 139 7.52 -27.33 5.45
C LEU A 139 7.94 -26.38 4.33
N LYS A 140 7.01 -25.54 3.86
CA LYS A 140 7.24 -24.60 2.75
C LYS A 140 8.51 -23.75 2.94
N ARG A 141 8.84 -23.37 4.18
CA ARG A 141 10.04 -22.59 4.54
C ARG A 141 11.33 -23.41 4.76
N ALA A 142 11.29 -24.74 4.63
CA ALA A 142 12.46 -25.58 4.89
C ALA A 142 13.66 -25.40 3.94
N PRO A 143 13.45 -25.20 2.62
CA PRO A 143 14.56 -25.02 1.70
C PRO A 143 15.45 -23.81 2.03
N ALA A 144 14.86 -22.72 2.57
CA ALA A 144 15.56 -21.48 2.88
C ALA A 144 16.67 -21.66 3.95
N PHE A 145 16.41 -22.45 5.00
CA PHE A 145 17.40 -22.71 6.04
C PHE A 145 18.29 -23.93 5.76
N LEU A 146 17.88 -24.81 4.85
CA LEU A 146 18.67 -25.98 4.46
C LEU A 146 19.81 -25.67 3.49
N LYS A 147 19.91 -24.43 2.97
CA LYS A 147 20.94 -23.99 1.99
C LYS A 147 21.16 -25.03 0.89
N LEU A 148 20.08 -25.58 0.35
CA LEU A 148 20.18 -26.63 -0.66
C LEU A 148 20.85 -26.06 -1.93
N PRO A 149 21.84 -26.76 -2.52
CA PRO A 149 22.42 -26.35 -3.79
C PRO A 149 21.31 -26.36 -4.86
N LEU A 150 21.10 -25.22 -5.48
CA LEU A 150 20.20 -25.05 -6.61
C LEU A 150 20.86 -25.69 -7.84
N ASN A 151 20.07 -26.32 -8.72
CA ASN A 151 20.54 -26.57 -10.07
C ASN A 151 20.70 -25.20 -10.74
N GLU A 152 21.92 -24.66 -10.72
CA GLU A 152 22.31 -23.59 -11.63
C GLU A 152 22.44 -24.23 -13.01
N ASP A 153 21.61 -23.78 -13.95
CA ASP A 153 21.73 -24.14 -15.35
C ASP A 153 23.15 -23.83 -15.84
N CYS A 154 23.81 -24.83 -16.42
CA CYS A 154 25.16 -24.72 -16.98
C CYS A 154 25.28 -23.53 -17.95
N ALA A 155 25.98 -22.48 -17.53
CA ALA A 155 26.63 -21.53 -18.43
C ALA A 155 28.14 -21.67 -18.27
N CYS A 156 28.75 -22.43 -19.16
CA CYS A 156 30.20 -22.51 -19.29
C CYS A 156 30.75 -21.16 -19.78
N ALA A 157 31.62 -20.52 -19.01
CA ALA A 157 32.58 -19.53 -19.51
C ALA A 157 33.83 -19.51 -18.61
N PRO A 158 35.04 -19.30 -19.16
CA PRO A 158 36.29 -19.72 -18.55
C PRO A 158 36.76 -18.79 -17.42
N SER A 159 37.43 -19.40 -16.46
CA SER A 159 38.10 -18.80 -15.32
C SER A 159 39.32 -17.97 -15.72
N ASP A 160 39.41 -16.75 -15.18
CA ASP A 160 40.68 -16.06 -14.93
C ASP A 160 40.85 -15.80 -13.43
N GLN A 161 42.09 -15.97 -12.97
CA GLN A 161 42.50 -16.10 -11.59
C GLN A 161 42.45 -14.77 -10.82
N SER A 162 42.00 -14.81 -9.56
CA SER A 162 42.81 -14.49 -8.36
C SER A 162 41.96 -13.98 -7.17
N SER A 163 42.41 -14.34 -5.97
CA SER A 163 42.16 -13.68 -4.68
C SER A 163 40.72 -13.80 -4.13
N GLY A 164 40.39 -14.64 -3.15
CA GLY A 164 41.11 -14.93 -1.91
C GLY A 164 40.57 -14.07 -0.78
N THR A 165 39.45 -14.45 -0.16
CA THR A 165 39.17 -14.16 1.25
C THR A 165 38.30 -15.28 1.85
N SER A 166 38.77 -15.77 2.99
CA SER A 166 38.21 -16.83 3.81
C SER A 166 36.95 -16.42 4.58
N SER A 167 36.06 -17.36 4.83
CA SER A 167 35.48 -17.52 6.17
C SER A 167 35.13 -18.98 6.48
N PRO A 168 35.29 -19.41 7.74
CA PRO A 168 35.29 -20.81 8.16
C PRO A 168 33.90 -21.23 8.69
N LEU A 169 33.83 -22.45 9.23
CA LEU A 169 32.75 -23.05 10.06
C LEU A 169 31.78 -23.98 9.32
N CYS A 170 32.12 -25.27 9.26
CA CYS A 170 31.41 -26.32 10.00
C CYS A 170 32.06 -27.68 9.74
N ASP A 171 33.04 -28.04 10.58
CA ASP A 171 33.42 -29.43 10.78
C ASP A 171 32.64 -29.96 11.99
N SER A 172 31.71 -30.87 11.74
CA SER A 172 31.17 -31.88 12.67
C SER A 172 30.17 -32.74 11.91
N GLY A 173 30.65 -33.40 10.86
CA GLY A 173 29.97 -34.53 10.23
C GLY A 173 30.76 -35.79 10.58
N LEU A 174 30.25 -36.58 11.53
CA LEU A 174 30.84 -37.87 11.90
C LEU A 174 30.95 -38.79 10.66
N HIS A 175 32.18 -38.96 10.17
CA HIS A 175 32.54 -39.91 9.12
C HIS A 175 32.91 -41.24 9.79
N LEU A 176 32.18 -42.32 9.50
CA LEU A 176 32.59 -43.67 9.89
C LEU A 176 33.41 -44.29 8.76
N ASN A 177 34.74 -44.32 8.95
CA ASN A 177 35.80 -45.15 8.38
C ASN A 177 35.66 -45.77 6.96
N TYR A 178 36.60 -45.42 6.05
CA TYR A 178 37.51 -46.41 5.44
C TYR A 178 38.79 -45.76 4.84
N HIS A 179 39.88 -46.55 4.84
CA HIS A 179 41.28 -46.22 4.54
C HIS A 179 41.62 -46.00 3.03
N PRO A 180 42.83 -45.49 2.70
CA PRO A 180 43.14 -44.84 1.42
C PRO A 180 43.70 -45.79 0.36
N ASN A 181 43.25 -45.63 -0.89
CA ASN A 181 44.02 -45.75 -2.12
C ASN A 181 43.08 -45.75 -3.34
N ASN A 182 42.97 -44.60 -4.01
CA ASN A 182 43.04 -44.49 -5.48
C ASN A 182 42.81 -43.03 -5.87
N THR A 183 43.82 -42.45 -6.49
CA THR A 183 43.66 -41.43 -7.53
C THR A 183 42.69 -41.98 -8.58
N ASP A 184 41.56 -41.32 -8.79
CA ASP A 184 40.96 -41.18 -10.12
C ASP A 184 39.98 -40.01 -10.14
N THR A 185 40.24 -39.12 -11.10
CA THR A 185 39.41 -38.03 -11.59
C THR A 185 37.98 -38.49 -11.88
N LEU A 186 37.00 -37.98 -11.13
CA LEU A 186 35.59 -38.17 -11.44
C LEU A 186 35.02 -36.89 -12.05
N SER A 187 34.93 -36.92 -13.38
CA SER A 187 34.02 -36.10 -14.18
C SER A 187 32.58 -36.34 -13.72
N CYS A 188 31.88 -35.27 -13.36
CA CYS A 188 30.48 -35.35 -12.94
C CYS A 188 29.57 -35.04 -14.14
N SER A 189 29.25 -36.08 -14.91
CA SER A 189 28.14 -36.09 -15.85
C SER A 189 27.43 -37.43 -15.69
N SER A 190 26.12 -37.38 -15.40
CA SER A 190 25.07 -38.41 -15.58
C SER A 190 24.10 -38.43 -14.39
N TRP A 191 22.99 -37.70 -14.51
CA TRP A 191 21.78 -37.97 -13.72
C TRP A 191 20.92 -38.97 -14.51
N PRO A 192 20.46 -40.09 -13.93
CA PRO A 192 19.48 -40.95 -14.57
C PRO A 192 18.04 -40.46 -14.33
N THR A 193 17.25 -40.62 -15.38
CA THR A 193 15.84 -40.28 -15.55
C THR A 193 14.95 -41.02 -14.53
N SER A 194 14.58 -40.32 -13.46
CA SER A 194 13.32 -40.52 -12.72
C SER A 194 12.53 -39.22 -12.82
N PRO A 195 11.19 -39.18 -12.68
CA PRO A 195 10.46 -37.92 -12.55
C PRO A 195 10.77 -37.33 -11.16
N GLY A 196 12.02 -36.94 -10.97
CA GLY A 196 12.55 -36.38 -9.73
C GLY A 196 11.97 -34.99 -9.53
N LEU A 197 11.59 -34.71 -8.30
CA LEU A 197 11.09 -33.40 -7.88
C LEU A 197 12.07 -32.30 -8.29
N ARG A 198 11.69 -31.47 -9.28
CA ARG A 198 12.45 -30.31 -9.72
C ARG A 198 12.13 -29.15 -8.78
N TRP A 199 13.15 -28.56 -8.15
CA TRP A 199 13.00 -27.39 -7.29
C TRP A 199 13.49 -26.14 -8.02
N GLU A 200 12.67 -25.09 -8.04
CA GLU A 200 13.02 -23.82 -8.64
C GLU A 200 12.78 -22.67 -7.66
N LYS A 201 13.68 -21.68 -7.70
CA LYS A 201 13.50 -20.44 -6.96
C LYS A 201 12.51 -19.56 -7.72
N ARG A 202 11.33 -19.31 -7.15
CA ARG A 202 10.26 -18.51 -7.78
C ARG A 202 9.77 -17.41 -6.85
N TRP A 203 9.28 -16.34 -7.46
CA TRP A 203 8.54 -15.31 -6.75
C TRP A 203 7.15 -15.83 -6.43
N CYS A 204 6.83 -15.91 -5.14
CA CYS A 204 5.54 -16.35 -4.64
C CYS A 204 4.80 -15.17 -4.01
N ASP A 205 3.49 -15.08 -4.24
CA ASP A 205 2.69 -13.99 -3.73
C ASP A 205 2.64 -14.04 -2.19
N LEU A 206 3.20 -13.01 -1.58
CA LEU A 206 3.20 -12.79 -0.13
C LEU A 206 1.96 -12.00 0.28
N ARG A 207 1.65 -10.92 -0.43
CA ARG A 207 0.48 -10.05 -0.18
C ARG A 207 -0.09 -9.51 -1.48
N LEU A 208 -1.40 -9.34 -1.49
CA LEU A 208 -2.17 -8.76 -2.59
C LEU A 208 -2.95 -7.57 -2.03
N ILE A 209 -2.74 -6.38 -2.60
CA ILE A 209 -3.34 -5.14 -2.11
C ILE A 209 -4.24 -4.57 -3.21
N PRO A 210 -5.58 -4.65 -3.06
CA PRO A 210 -6.51 -4.01 -3.97
C PRO A 210 -6.31 -2.49 -3.95
N LEU A 211 -6.22 -1.88 -5.13
CA LEU A 211 -5.87 -0.45 -5.25
C LEU A 211 -7.08 0.48 -5.22
N LEU A 212 -8.30 0.01 -5.52
CA LEU A 212 -9.49 0.87 -5.53
C LEU A 212 -9.72 1.50 -4.15
N HIS A 213 -9.62 2.82 -4.08
CA HIS A 213 -9.67 3.62 -2.85
C HIS A 213 -8.63 3.20 -1.79
N SER A 214 -7.55 2.53 -2.19
CA SER A 214 -6.40 2.38 -1.31
C SER A 214 -5.75 3.74 -1.07
N ARG A 215 -5.05 3.86 0.05
CA ARG A 215 -4.19 5.00 0.35
C ARG A 215 -2.76 4.52 0.48
N PHE A 216 -1.82 5.39 0.15
CA PHE A 216 -0.44 5.20 0.56
C PHE A 216 -0.03 6.31 1.50
N SER A 217 1.00 6.08 2.31
CA SER A 217 1.58 7.13 3.12
C SER A 217 3.09 7.00 3.22
N GLN A 218 3.77 8.15 3.09
CA GLN A 218 5.20 8.30 3.32
C GLN A 218 5.50 8.66 4.77
N TYR A 219 4.52 9.03 5.58
CA TYR A 219 4.71 9.57 6.93
C TYR A 219 4.51 8.53 8.04
N VAL A 220 5.30 8.61 9.11
CA VAL A 220 5.13 7.78 10.31
C VAL A 220 3.73 8.03 10.89
N PRO A 221 2.94 6.99 11.21
CA PRO A 221 1.53 7.15 11.52
C PRO A 221 1.30 8.10 12.69
N GLY A 222 0.40 9.08 12.52
CA GLY A 222 0.08 10.07 13.54
C GLY A 222 1.07 11.22 13.71
N THR A 223 2.15 11.28 12.91
CA THR A 223 3.19 12.34 13.01
C THR A 223 3.38 13.08 11.69
N ASP A 224 4.21 14.12 11.69
CA ASP A 224 4.66 14.89 10.50
C ASP A 224 6.01 14.39 9.96
N LEU A 225 6.55 13.28 10.49
CA LEU A 225 7.86 12.75 10.11
C LEU A 225 7.73 11.86 8.87
N SER A 226 8.33 12.30 7.77
CA SER A 226 8.42 11.51 6.54
C SER A 226 9.47 10.40 6.64
N ARG A 227 9.18 9.23 6.06
CA ARG A 227 10.13 8.14 5.90
C ARG A 227 11.00 8.41 4.68
N GLN A 228 12.30 8.23 4.84
CA GLN A 228 13.24 8.41 3.74
C GLN A 228 13.13 7.25 2.75
N ASN A 229 12.77 7.55 1.50
CA ASN A 229 12.68 6.58 0.39
C ASN A 229 11.80 5.36 0.71
N ALA A 230 10.77 5.54 1.54
CA ALA A 230 9.90 4.46 1.95
C ALA A 230 8.45 4.92 2.05
N PHE A 231 7.56 3.99 1.78
CA PHE A 231 6.13 4.22 1.84
C PHE A 231 5.39 2.97 2.29
N GLN A 232 4.12 3.14 2.60
CA GLN A 232 3.22 2.05 2.97
C GLN A 232 1.94 2.20 2.16
N VAL A 233 1.38 1.10 1.67
CA VAL A 233 0.08 1.07 1.00
C VAL A 233 -0.92 0.34 1.91
N ILE A 234 -2.09 0.92 2.08
CA ILE A 234 -3.19 0.39 2.90
C ILE A 234 -4.44 0.33 2.02
N ALA A 235 -4.98 -0.87 1.84
CA ALA A 235 -6.26 -1.09 1.18
C ALA A 235 -7.43 -0.67 2.09
N VAL A 236 -8.62 -0.53 1.48
CA VAL A 236 -9.84 -0.07 2.17
C VAL A 236 -10.26 -1.01 3.31
N ASP A 237 -10.02 -2.30 3.15
CA ASP A 237 -10.29 -3.34 4.15
C ASP A 237 -9.25 -3.37 5.29
N GLY A 238 -8.26 -2.47 5.26
CA GLY A 238 -7.19 -2.38 6.24
C GLY A 238 -5.99 -3.27 5.95
N VAL A 239 -6.01 -4.09 4.88
CA VAL A 239 -4.84 -4.87 4.47
C VAL A 239 -3.71 -3.93 4.12
N CYS A 240 -2.55 -4.16 4.73
CA CYS A 240 -1.40 -3.27 4.64
C CYS A 240 -0.19 -3.98 4.01
N SER A 241 0.57 -3.25 3.19
CA SER A 241 1.82 -3.74 2.62
C SER A 241 2.88 -4.07 3.68
N GLY A 242 2.91 -3.36 4.80
CA GLY A 242 4.13 -3.12 5.58
C GLY A 242 4.92 -1.94 5.01
N ILE A 243 6.07 -1.61 5.59
CA ILE A 243 6.91 -0.49 5.11
C ILE A 243 7.75 -0.99 3.94
N ILE A 244 7.49 -0.45 2.75
CA ILE A 244 8.26 -0.69 1.54
C ILE A 244 9.37 0.35 1.48
N GLN A 245 10.62 -0.11 1.51
CA GLN A 245 11.82 0.70 1.37
C GLN A 245 12.39 0.53 -0.04
N CYS A 246 12.43 1.63 -0.80
CA CYS A 246 12.98 1.68 -2.14
C CYS A 246 14.50 1.82 -2.14
N LEU A 247 15.13 1.47 -3.26
CA LEU A 247 16.59 1.49 -3.41
C LEU A 247 17.13 2.92 -3.56
N SER A 248 16.33 3.85 -4.08
CA SER A 248 16.67 5.26 -4.22
C SER A 248 15.44 6.15 -4.04
N ALA A 249 15.67 7.46 -3.89
CA ALA A 249 14.59 8.44 -3.82
C ALA A 249 13.81 8.54 -5.15
N GLU A 250 14.50 8.43 -6.28
CA GLU A 250 13.91 8.45 -7.63
C GLU A 250 13.00 7.24 -7.85
N ASP A 251 13.48 6.05 -7.51
CA ASP A 251 12.69 4.81 -7.57
C ASP A 251 11.45 4.91 -6.67
N CYS A 252 11.61 5.48 -5.46
CA CYS A 252 10.48 5.73 -4.56
C CYS A 252 9.42 6.65 -5.19
N ILE A 253 9.83 7.76 -5.79
CA ILE A 253 8.91 8.71 -6.45
C ILE A 253 8.19 8.05 -7.63
N ASP A 254 8.92 7.29 -8.45
CA ASP A 254 8.38 6.59 -9.62
C ASP A 254 7.35 5.51 -9.20
N TRP A 255 7.62 4.74 -8.13
CA TRP A 255 6.64 3.83 -7.54
C TRP A 255 5.40 4.56 -7.03
N LEU A 256 5.56 5.63 -6.26
CA LEU A 256 4.44 6.40 -5.72
C LEU A 256 3.57 6.98 -6.83
N GLN A 257 4.17 7.56 -7.87
CA GLN A 257 3.45 8.10 -9.02
C GLN A 257 2.68 7.03 -9.80
N ALA A 258 3.30 5.86 -10.02
CA ALA A 258 2.64 4.74 -10.70
C ALA A 258 1.43 4.22 -9.90
N ILE A 259 1.61 4.02 -8.58
CA ILE A 259 0.54 3.58 -7.68
C ILE A 259 -0.59 4.61 -7.63
N ALA A 260 -0.26 5.89 -7.42
CA ALA A 260 -1.23 6.99 -7.39
C ALA A 260 -2.02 7.10 -8.70
N THR A 261 -1.35 6.91 -9.83
CA THR A 261 -2.00 6.91 -11.15
C THR A 261 -3.03 5.78 -11.27
N ASN A 262 -2.68 4.56 -10.85
CA ASN A 262 -3.60 3.42 -10.86
C ASN A 262 -4.80 3.67 -9.94
N ILE A 263 -4.57 4.14 -8.71
CA ILE A 263 -5.63 4.49 -7.75
C ILE A 263 -6.55 5.56 -8.35
N SER A 264 -5.99 6.66 -8.87
CA SER A 264 -6.77 7.76 -9.47
C SER A 264 -7.63 7.27 -10.64
N ASN A 265 -7.09 6.41 -11.50
CA ASN A 265 -7.82 5.84 -12.64
C ASN A 265 -8.97 4.92 -12.19
N LEU A 266 -8.74 4.08 -11.19
CA LEU A 266 -9.78 3.22 -10.61
C LEU A 266 -10.88 4.04 -9.94
N THR A 267 -10.50 5.05 -9.14
CA THR A 267 -11.44 5.96 -8.48
C THR A 267 -12.27 6.74 -9.50
N LYS A 268 -11.66 7.30 -10.56
CA LYS A 268 -12.38 7.97 -11.66
C LYS A 268 -13.38 7.04 -12.36
N HIS A 269 -12.98 5.79 -12.62
CA HIS A 269 -13.88 4.80 -13.20
C HIS A 269 -15.03 4.44 -12.26
N ASN A 270 -14.76 4.31 -10.97
CA ASN A 270 -15.76 4.06 -9.95
C ASN A 270 -16.75 5.21 -9.81
N ILE A 271 -16.29 6.46 -9.73
CA ILE A 271 -17.12 7.68 -9.75
C ILE A 271 -18.06 7.68 -10.95
N LYS A 272 -17.54 7.39 -12.17
CA LYS A 272 -18.37 7.32 -13.38
C LYS A 272 -19.48 6.28 -13.28
N LYS A 273 -19.23 5.14 -12.61
CA LYS A 273 -20.26 4.12 -12.38
C LYS A 273 -21.29 4.58 -11.37
N ILE A 274 -20.86 5.13 -10.24
CA ILE A 274 -21.74 5.60 -9.16
C ILE A 274 -22.63 6.77 -9.64
N ASN A 275 -22.05 7.71 -10.39
CA ASN A 275 -22.77 8.88 -10.91
C ASN A 275 -23.92 8.53 -11.85
N ARG A 276 -23.98 7.32 -12.41
CA ARG A 276 -25.15 6.84 -13.18
C ARG A 276 -26.41 6.72 -12.31
N ASN A 277 -26.23 6.59 -11.00
CA ASN A 277 -27.32 6.49 -10.03
C ASN A 277 -27.68 7.85 -9.40
N PHE A 278 -26.98 8.93 -9.78
CA PHE A 278 -27.25 10.27 -9.27
C PHE A 278 -27.75 11.21 -10.37
N PRO A 279 -28.70 12.12 -10.05
CA PRO A 279 -29.03 13.21 -10.97
C PRO A 279 -27.81 14.11 -11.17
N VAL A 280 -27.73 14.78 -12.32
CA VAL A 280 -26.56 15.57 -12.76
C VAL A 280 -26.08 16.56 -11.68
N ASN A 281 -27.01 17.21 -10.99
CA ASN A 281 -26.73 18.18 -9.92
C ASN A 281 -26.33 17.56 -8.57
N GLN A 282 -26.29 16.23 -8.45
CA GLN A 282 -25.83 15.52 -7.26
C GLN A 282 -24.72 14.51 -7.56
N GLN A 283 -24.11 14.61 -8.74
CA GLN A 283 -22.99 13.77 -9.12
C GLN A 283 -21.74 14.11 -8.29
N ILE A 284 -20.91 13.09 -8.09
CA ILE A 284 -19.61 13.21 -7.46
C ILE A 284 -18.66 13.86 -8.46
N VAL A 285 -18.06 14.97 -8.07
CA VAL A 285 -17.03 15.69 -8.84
C VAL A 285 -15.68 15.04 -8.64
N TYR A 286 -15.32 14.77 -7.38
CA TYR A 286 -14.06 14.14 -6.99
C TYR A 286 -14.17 13.56 -5.58
N MET A 287 -13.36 12.55 -5.28
CA MET A 287 -13.21 12.00 -3.93
C MET A 287 -11.85 11.32 -3.77
N GLY A 288 -11.32 11.31 -2.56
CA GLY A 288 -10.00 10.75 -2.28
C GLY A 288 -9.59 10.86 -0.82
N TRP A 289 -8.47 10.24 -0.49
CA TRP A 289 -7.87 10.31 0.83
C TRP A 289 -7.07 11.61 1.03
N CYS A 290 -7.10 12.11 2.25
CA CYS A 290 -6.26 13.16 2.79
C CYS A 290 -5.84 12.77 4.22
N GLU A 291 -4.83 13.44 4.76
CA GLU A 291 -4.47 13.37 6.18
C GLU A 291 -4.94 14.66 6.84
N ALA A 292 -5.93 14.56 7.71
CA ALA A 292 -6.48 15.68 8.47
C ALA A 292 -5.67 15.90 9.74
N ARG A 293 -5.36 17.16 10.06
CA ARG A 293 -4.72 17.49 11.34
C ARG A 293 -5.78 17.53 12.45
N GLU A 294 -5.53 16.80 13.52
CA GLU A 294 -6.38 16.82 14.71
C GLU A 294 -6.13 18.11 15.49
N GLN A 295 -7.21 18.77 15.93
CA GLN A 295 -7.14 20.03 16.70
C GLN A 295 -7.12 19.79 18.22
N ASP A 296 -7.37 18.56 18.67
CA ASP A 296 -7.46 18.23 20.10
C ASP A 296 -6.07 17.99 20.72
N PRO A 297 -5.60 18.85 21.65
CA PRO A 297 -4.30 18.70 22.31
C PRO A 297 -4.22 17.48 23.23
N LEU A 298 -5.33 16.79 23.52
CA LEU A 298 -5.34 15.56 24.32
C LEU A 298 -5.01 14.29 23.51
N GLN A 299 -5.03 14.36 22.18
CA GLN A 299 -4.66 13.22 21.34
C GLN A 299 -3.15 13.19 21.07
N ASP A 300 -2.55 12.02 21.29
CA ASP A 300 -1.13 11.74 21.01
C ASP A 300 -0.85 11.66 19.48
N ARG A 301 -1.89 11.78 18.64
CA ARG A 301 -1.82 11.72 17.17
C ARG A 301 -2.13 13.09 16.59
N VAL A 302 -1.19 13.62 15.82
CA VAL A 302 -1.33 14.93 15.16
C VAL A 302 -2.17 14.84 13.89
N TYR A 303 -2.16 13.69 13.21
CA TYR A 303 -2.84 13.49 11.94
C TYR A 303 -3.61 12.17 11.88
N SER A 304 -4.75 12.20 11.19
CA SER A 304 -5.58 11.03 10.92
C SER A 304 -5.98 10.94 9.44
N PRO A 305 -6.05 9.71 8.88
CA PRO A 305 -6.55 9.52 7.52
C PRO A 305 -8.04 9.87 7.47
N THR A 306 -8.39 10.73 6.53
CA THR A 306 -9.74 11.21 6.29
C THR A 306 -10.07 11.06 4.81
N PHE A 307 -11.26 10.54 4.51
CA PHE A 307 -11.75 10.48 3.15
C PHE A 307 -12.68 11.65 2.85
N LEU A 308 -12.35 12.44 1.84
CA LEU A 308 -13.15 13.60 1.41
C LEU A 308 -13.87 13.28 0.10
N ALA A 309 -15.05 13.84 -0.09
CA ALA A 309 -15.78 13.75 -1.35
C ALA A 309 -16.54 15.05 -1.67
N LEU A 310 -16.37 15.56 -2.88
CA LEU A 310 -17.15 16.65 -3.45
C LEU A 310 -18.29 16.05 -4.27
N ARG A 311 -19.54 16.24 -3.82
CA ARG A 311 -20.74 15.71 -4.48
C ARG A 311 -21.86 16.76 -4.46
N GLY A 312 -22.40 17.06 -5.64
CA GLY A 312 -23.40 18.12 -5.79
C GLY A 312 -22.88 19.45 -5.23
N SER A 313 -23.65 20.05 -4.34
CA SER A 313 -23.33 21.33 -3.69
C SER A 313 -22.48 21.21 -2.42
N CYS A 314 -22.03 20.01 -2.05
CA CYS A 314 -21.44 19.77 -0.73
C CYS A 314 -20.07 19.07 -0.78
N LEU A 315 -19.22 19.44 0.18
CA LEU A 315 -18.04 18.69 0.61
C LEU A 315 -18.43 17.79 1.79
N TYR A 316 -18.13 16.50 1.67
CA TYR A 316 -18.38 15.49 2.69
C TYR A 316 -17.05 15.00 3.29
N LYS A 317 -17.02 14.82 4.60
CA LYS A 317 -15.93 14.18 5.35
C LYS A 317 -16.37 12.81 5.86
N PHE A 318 -15.55 11.79 5.62
CA PHE A 318 -15.77 10.41 6.08
C PHE A 318 -14.50 9.83 6.71
N LEU A 319 -14.67 8.81 7.56
CA LEU A 319 -13.57 7.96 8.06
C LEU A 319 -13.13 6.92 7.03
N ALA A 320 -14.01 6.55 6.10
CA ALA A 320 -13.76 5.54 5.08
C ALA A 320 -14.51 5.89 3.78
N PRO A 321 -14.07 5.38 2.62
CA PRO A 321 -14.70 5.68 1.34
C PRO A 321 -16.16 5.20 1.31
N PRO A 322 -17.13 6.02 0.85
CA PRO A 322 -18.50 5.58 0.68
C PRO A 322 -18.59 4.56 -0.47
N VAL A 323 -19.10 3.37 -0.21
CA VAL A 323 -19.21 2.28 -1.20
C VAL A 323 -20.60 2.24 -1.81
N THR A 324 -21.62 2.58 -1.02
CA THR A 324 -23.03 2.56 -1.39
C THR A 324 -23.65 3.96 -1.30
N THR A 325 -24.82 4.14 -1.90
CA THR A 325 -25.59 5.40 -1.76
C THR A 325 -25.99 5.69 -0.32
N TRP A 326 -26.16 4.67 0.52
CA TRP A 326 -26.48 4.81 1.93
C TRP A 326 -25.31 5.37 2.75
N ASP A 327 -24.06 5.05 2.39
CA ASP A 327 -22.89 5.53 3.15
C ASP A 327 -22.78 7.05 3.20
N TRP A 328 -23.38 7.77 2.24
CA TRP A 328 -23.42 9.24 2.21
C TRP A 328 -24.18 9.85 3.39
N THR A 329 -25.11 9.12 4.01
CA THR A 329 -25.81 9.60 5.22
C THR A 329 -24.96 9.47 6.48
N ARG A 330 -23.80 8.81 6.39
CA ARG A 330 -22.87 8.56 7.51
C ARG A 330 -21.66 9.48 7.48
N ALA A 331 -21.69 10.55 6.67
CA ALA A 331 -20.65 11.57 6.68
C ALA A 331 -20.52 12.20 8.07
N GLU A 332 -19.29 12.36 8.56
CA GLU A 332 -19.01 12.97 9.85
C GLU A 332 -19.31 14.47 9.85
N LYS A 333 -18.95 15.13 8.75
CA LYS A 333 -19.21 16.55 8.51
C LYS A 333 -19.63 16.76 7.06
N THR A 334 -20.51 17.72 6.84
CA THR A 334 -20.97 18.15 5.52
C THR A 334 -20.93 19.67 5.46
N PHE A 335 -20.37 20.22 4.37
CA PHE A 335 -20.23 21.65 4.17
C PHE A 335 -20.79 22.05 2.81
N SER A 336 -21.52 23.17 2.74
CA SER A 336 -21.91 23.75 1.45
C SER A 336 -20.68 24.34 0.77
N VAL A 337 -20.39 23.91 -0.47
CA VAL A 337 -19.15 24.29 -1.18
C VAL A 337 -19.04 25.80 -1.41
N TYR A 338 -20.15 26.51 -1.56
CA TYR A 338 -20.17 27.96 -1.75
C TYR A 338 -20.09 28.76 -0.43
N GLU A 339 -20.11 28.09 0.74
CA GLU A 339 -20.00 28.69 2.09
C GLU A 339 -18.65 28.40 2.74
N ILE A 340 -17.76 27.71 2.03
CA ILE A 340 -16.42 27.37 2.50
C ILE A 340 -15.36 27.99 1.59
N MET A 341 -14.19 28.27 2.17
CA MET A 341 -13.02 28.68 1.41
C MET A 341 -11.99 27.54 1.44
N CYS A 342 -11.60 27.06 0.26
CA CYS A 342 -10.45 26.16 0.11
C CYS A 342 -9.21 27.00 -0.24
N LYS A 343 -8.18 26.95 0.60
CA LYS A 343 -6.91 27.66 0.36
C LYS A 343 -5.73 26.68 0.35
N ILE A 344 -5.01 26.67 -0.76
CA ILE A 344 -3.74 25.94 -0.90
C ILE A 344 -2.65 26.68 -0.13
N LEU A 345 -1.86 25.96 0.67
CA LEU A 345 -0.82 26.56 1.49
C LEU A 345 0.52 26.57 0.77
N LYS A 346 1.24 27.68 0.90
CA LYS A 346 2.65 27.79 0.50
C LYS A 346 3.55 27.26 1.60
N ASP A 347 4.81 26.98 1.28
CA ASP A 347 5.79 26.49 2.27
C ASP A 347 5.92 27.40 3.50
N SER A 348 5.75 28.72 3.35
CA SER A 348 5.76 29.69 4.45
C SER A 348 4.58 29.58 5.41
N ASP A 349 3.48 29.01 4.94
CA ASP A 349 2.18 28.94 5.64
C ASP A 349 1.95 27.54 6.25
N LEU A 350 2.90 26.62 6.09
CA LEU A 350 2.82 25.27 6.65
C LEU A 350 2.99 25.31 8.17
N LEU A 351 2.19 24.50 8.87
CA LEU A 351 2.20 24.44 10.33
C LEU A 351 3.20 23.42 10.87
N ASP A 352 3.76 22.55 10.02
CA ASP A 352 4.69 21.48 10.36
C ASP A 352 5.42 20.97 9.09
N ARG A 353 6.06 19.80 9.17
CA ARG A 353 6.88 19.23 8.08
C ARG A 353 6.09 18.57 6.95
N ARG A 354 4.76 18.45 7.08
CA ARG A 354 3.94 17.90 6.00
C ARG A 354 3.89 18.86 4.83
N LYS A 355 3.91 18.27 3.63
CA LYS A 355 3.83 19.00 2.37
C LYS A 355 2.46 18.85 1.76
N HIS A 356 2.24 19.64 0.71
CA HIS A 356 1.03 19.57 -0.12
C HIS A 356 -0.25 19.79 0.72
N CYS A 357 -0.24 20.85 1.53
CA CYS A 357 -1.31 21.13 2.47
C CYS A 357 -2.32 22.15 1.92
N PHE A 358 -3.56 22.01 2.36
CA PHE A 358 -4.64 22.96 2.10
C PHE A 358 -5.54 23.08 3.33
N ILE A 359 -6.22 24.21 3.45
CA ILE A 359 -7.21 24.44 4.49
C ILE A 359 -8.60 24.56 3.88
N VAL A 360 -9.60 24.08 4.61
CA VAL A 360 -11.01 24.36 4.37
C VAL A 360 -11.53 25.17 5.54
N GLN A 361 -11.76 26.46 5.31
CA GLN A 361 -12.35 27.35 6.29
C GLN A 361 -13.88 27.31 6.17
N SER A 362 -14.55 27.05 7.30
CA SER A 362 -16.02 27.02 7.37
C SER A 362 -16.61 28.35 7.84
N GLU A 363 -17.94 28.49 7.78
CA GLU A 363 -18.68 29.66 8.27
C GLU A 363 -18.43 29.97 9.76
N SER A 364 -18.06 28.96 10.55
CA SER A 364 -17.74 29.12 11.97
C SER A 364 -16.39 29.79 12.24
N GLY A 365 -15.59 29.99 11.19
CA GLY A 365 -14.20 30.46 11.29
C GLY A 365 -13.19 29.38 11.65
N GLU A 366 -13.62 28.13 11.88
CA GLU A 366 -12.72 27.00 12.08
C GLU A 366 -12.02 26.59 10.78
N ASP A 367 -10.68 26.55 10.82
CA ASP A 367 -9.83 26.07 9.74
C ASP A 367 -9.58 24.56 9.86
N LEU A 368 -10.10 23.79 8.91
CA LEU A 368 -9.77 22.37 8.79
C LEU A 368 -8.50 22.21 7.96
N TYR A 369 -7.44 21.73 8.59
CA TYR A 369 -6.13 21.56 7.95
C TYR A 369 -5.97 20.15 7.40
N PHE A 370 -5.64 20.05 6.10
CA PHE A 370 -5.45 18.79 5.39
C PHE A 370 -4.10 18.77 4.68
N SER A 371 -3.54 17.57 4.52
CA SER A 371 -2.39 17.30 3.66
C SER A 371 -2.66 16.11 2.75
N VAL A 372 -1.96 16.06 1.61
CA VAL A 372 -1.96 14.92 0.70
C VAL A 372 -0.53 14.48 0.42
N GLU A 373 -0.36 13.27 -0.10
CA GLU A 373 0.95 12.64 -0.20
C GLU A 373 1.75 13.13 -1.42
N LEU A 374 1.07 13.54 -2.49
CA LEU A 374 1.70 14.01 -3.73
C LEU A 374 1.14 15.36 -4.19
N ASP A 375 1.99 16.13 -4.85
CA ASP A 375 1.61 17.41 -5.49
C ASP A 375 0.51 17.24 -6.56
N CYS A 376 0.55 16.14 -7.31
CA CYS A 376 -0.48 15.84 -8.31
C CYS A 376 -1.86 15.56 -7.70
N ASP A 377 -1.92 15.13 -6.43
CA ASP A 377 -3.17 14.95 -5.68
C ASP A 377 -3.70 16.30 -5.21
N LEU A 378 -2.81 17.20 -4.75
CA LEU A 378 -3.18 18.55 -4.34
C LEU A 378 -3.75 19.34 -5.53
N ALA A 379 -3.11 19.26 -6.69
CA ALA A 379 -3.60 19.87 -7.92
C ALA A 379 -4.94 19.27 -8.38
N GLN A 380 -5.22 17.99 -8.09
CA GLN A 380 -6.52 17.39 -8.34
C GLN A 380 -7.59 17.94 -7.39
N TRP A 381 -7.28 18.07 -6.11
CA TRP A 381 -8.17 18.69 -5.13
C TRP A 381 -8.50 20.14 -5.48
N GLU A 382 -7.49 20.95 -5.81
CA GLU A 382 -7.69 22.34 -6.21
C GLU A 382 -8.64 22.47 -7.41
N ARG A 383 -8.39 21.71 -8.49
CA ARG A 383 -9.27 21.68 -9.67
C ARG A 383 -10.68 21.20 -9.32
N ALA A 384 -10.80 20.21 -8.45
CA ALA A 384 -12.09 19.68 -8.04
C ALA A 384 -12.90 20.69 -7.22
N PHE A 385 -12.27 21.40 -6.28
CA PHE A 385 -12.92 22.48 -5.53
C PHE A 385 -13.38 23.59 -6.48
N GLN A 386 -12.50 24.08 -7.37
CA GLN A 386 -12.85 25.09 -8.37
C GLN A 386 -14.03 24.64 -9.24
N THR A 387 -14.01 23.39 -9.71
CA THR A 387 -15.09 22.82 -10.53
C THR A 387 -16.40 22.73 -9.75
N ALA A 388 -16.38 22.22 -8.51
CA ALA A 388 -17.56 22.09 -7.67
C ALA A 388 -18.16 23.46 -7.33
N THR A 389 -17.33 24.44 -6.96
CA THR A 389 -17.77 25.82 -6.69
C THR A 389 -18.37 26.44 -7.96
N PHE A 390 -17.73 26.28 -9.12
CA PHE A 390 -18.25 26.80 -10.38
C PHE A 390 -19.62 26.23 -10.73
N LEU A 391 -19.77 24.90 -10.71
CA LEU A 391 -21.03 24.22 -11.01
C LEU A 391 -22.14 24.66 -10.06
N GLU A 392 -21.80 24.87 -8.79
CA GLU A 392 -22.76 25.28 -7.77
C GLU A 392 -23.17 26.74 -7.91
N VAL A 393 -22.24 27.64 -8.20
CA VAL A 393 -22.54 29.05 -8.48
C VAL A 393 -23.37 29.19 -9.76
N GLU A 394 -23.03 28.45 -10.82
CA GLU A 394 -23.82 28.36 -12.04
C GLU A 394 -25.23 27.81 -11.76
N ARG A 395 -25.40 26.90 -10.80
CA ARG A 395 -26.72 26.41 -10.42
C ARG A 395 -27.52 27.44 -9.62
N ILE A 396 -26.89 28.14 -8.68
CA ILE A 396 -27.54 29.14 -7.82
C ILE A 396 -27.99 30.35 -8.64
N GLN A 397 -27.19 30.77 -9.64
CA GLN A 397 -27.37 31.96 -10.49
C GLN A 397 -27.40 33.29 -9.74
N CYS A 398 -28.16 33.43 -8.67
CA CYS A 398 -28.36 34.66 -7.93
C CYS A 398 -28.53 34.36 -6.44
N LYS A 399 -27.80 35.09 -5.59
CA LYS A 399 -27.98 35.02 -4.14
C LYS A 399 -27.95 36.41 -3.51
N THR A 400 -28.87 36.64 -2.58
CA THR A 400 -28.96 37.88 -1.80
C THR A 400 -28.49 37.63 -0.39
N TYR A 401 -27.56 38.46 0.07
CA TYR A 401 -27.02 38.47 1.41
C TYR A 401 -27.55 39.70 2.14
N ALA A 402 -27.98 39.52 3.39
CA ALA A 402 -28.23 40.65 4.28
C ALA A 402 -26.88 41.21 4.74
N CYS A 403 -26.73 42.53 4.70
CA CYS A 403 -25.53 43.19 5.19
C CYS A 403 -25.86 44.59 5.69
N VAL A 404 -24.95 45.18 6.44
CA VAL A 404 -25.08 46.55 6.96
C VAL A 404 -24.09 47.46 6.23
N LEU A 405 -24.59 48.59 5.74
CA LEU A 405 -23.80 49.67 5.14
C LEU A 405 -24.17 50.97 5.86
N GLU A 406 -23.20 51.63 6.48
CA GLU A 406 -23.43 52.91 7.20
C GLU A 406 -24.63 52.85 8.16
N SER A 407 -24.73 51.77 8.95
CA SER A 407 -25.81 51.50 9.93
C SER A 407 -27.20 51.24 9.32
N HIS A 408 -27.32 51.10 8.01
CA HIS A 408 -28.57 50.71 7.34
C HIS A 408 -28.53 49.25 6.90
N LEU A 409 -29.65 48.55 7.08
CA LEU A 409 -29.80 47.17 6.62
C LEU A 409 -30.01 47.16 5.12
N MET A 410 -29.14 46.45 4.41
CA MET A 410 -29.10 46.35 2.96
C MET A 410 -29.27 44.91 2.52
N GLY A 411 -29.74 44.74 1.28
CA GLY A 411 -29.59 43.50 0.54
C GLY A 411 -28.48 43.65 -0.49
N LEU A 412 -27.43 42.84 -0.38
CA LEU A 412 -26.41 42.69 -1.41
C LEU A 412 -26.73 41.45 -2.24
N THR A 413 -27.20 41.64 -3.46
CA THR A 413 -27.38 40.57 -4.43
C THR A 413 -26.13 40.41 -5.28
N ILE A 414 -25.65 39.17 -5.36
CA ILE A 414 -24.65 38.73 -6.33
C ILE A 414 -25.38 37.85 -7.34
N ASP A 415 -25.48 38.34 -8.57
CA ASP A 415 -26.14 37.69 -9.70
C ASP A 415 -25.10 37.40 -10.78
N PHE A 416 -25.04 36.15 -11.22
CA PHE A 416 -24.05 35.64 -12.16
C PHE A 416 -24.08 36.39 -13.51
N SER A 417 -25.26 36.84 -13.93
CA SER A 417 -25.45 37.50 -15.22
C SER A 417 -25.28 39.02 -15.16
N THR A 418 -25.72 39.65 -14.07
CA THR A 418 -25.82 41.12 -13.94
C THR A 418 -24.78 41.72 -12.98
N GLY A 419 -24.10 40.90 -12.19
CA GLY A 419 -23.07 41.31 -11.23
C GLY A 419 -23.61 41.59 -9.83
N PHE A 420 -23.18 42.71 -9.26
CA PHE A 420 -23.47 43.12 -7.89
C PHE A 420 -24.55 44.19 -7.87
N ILE A 421 -25.54 44.01 -6.99
CA ILE A 421 -26.62 44.97 -6.78
C ILE A 421 -26.77 45.16 -5.27
N CYS A 422 -26.77 46.41 -4.81
CA CYS A 422 -27.15 46.70 -3.43
C CYS A 422 -28.39 47.56 -3.40
N PHE A 423 -29.30 47.19 -2.51
CA PHE A 423 -30.57 47.88 -2.31
C PHE A 423 -30.88 47.98 -0.82
N ASP A 424 -31.62 49.02 -0.46
CA ASP A 424 -32.11 49.21 0.90
C ASP A 424 -33.14 48.13 1.24
N ALA A 425 -32.96 47.44 2.37
CA ALA A 425 -33.75 46.26 2.68
C ALA A 425 -35.25 46.58 2.91
N ALA A 426 -35.56 47.79 3.38
CA ALA A 426 -36.92 48.22 3.72
C ALA A 426 -37.68 48.76 2.50
N THR A 427 -37.08 49.69 1.77
CA THR A 427 -37.69 50.39 0.62
C THR A 427 -37.52 49.63 -0.70
N LYS A 428 -36.60 48.66 -0.75
CA LYS A 428 -36.15 47.97 -1.98
C LYS A 428 -35.55 48.91 -3.04
N ALA A 429 -35.24 50.15 -2.67
CA ALA A 429 -34.58 51.10 -3.56
C ALA A 429 -33.15 50.64 -3.85
N VAL A 430 -32.77 50.60 -5.14
CA VAL A 430 -31.41 50.22 -5.55
C VAL A 430 -30.47 51.40 -5.38
N LEU A 431 -29.36 51.19 -4.67
CA LEU A 431 -28.35 52.23 -4.43
C LEU A 431 -27.33 52.28 -5.56
N TRP A 432 -26.85 51.12 -5.98
CA TRP A 432 -25.85 51.02 -7.05
C TRP A 432 -25.86 49.63 -7.67
N ARG A 433 -25.27 49.53 -8.86
CA ARG A 433 -25.07 48.29 -9.62
C ARG A 433 -23.66 48.28 -10.21
N TYR A 434 -22.96 47.16 -10.10
CA TYR A 434 -21.66 46.96 -10.75
C TYR A 434 -21.60 45.59 -11.41
N LYS A 435 -20.98 45.52 -12.59
CA LYS A 435 -20.66 44.25 -13.26
C LYS A 435 -19.40 43.62 -12.66
N PHE A 436 -19.23 42.31 -12.84
CA PHE A 436 -17.98 41.62 -12.45
C PHE A 436 -16.72 42.24 -13.08
N SER A 437 -16.78 42.72 -14.33
CA SER A 437 -15.64 43.38 -15.00
C SER A 437 -15.20 44.69 -14.32
N GLN A 438 -16.06 45.28 -13.50
CA GLN A 438 -15.78 46.49 -12.73
C GLN A 438 -15.16 46.17 -11.36
N LEU A 439 -15.22 44.93 -10.88
CA LEU A 439 -14.56 44.54 -9.64
C LEU A 439 -13.05 44.49 -9.85
N LYS A 440 -12.31 45.34 -9.13
CA LYS A 440 -10.84 45.43 -9.18
C LYS A 440 -10.14 44.79 -7.99
N GLY A 441 -10.88 44.51 -6.94
CA GLY A 441 -10.38 43.78 -5.79
C GLY A 441 -11.47 43.55 -4.77
N SER A 442 -11.29 42.52 -3.96
CA SER A 442 -12.11 42.22 -2.80
C SER A 442 -11.20 41.84 -1.64
N SER A 443 -11.60 42.14 -0.42
CA SER A 443 -10.92 41.69 0.79
C SER A 443 -11.93 41.41 1.89
N ASP A 444 -11.61 40.45 2.74
CA ASP A 444 -12.37 40.07 3.93
C ASP A 444 -11.43 40.21 5.14
N ASP A 445 -11.95 40.69 6.27
CA ASP A 445 -11.22 40.74 7.54
C ASP A 445 -11.28 39.41 8.32
N GLY A 446 -12.02 38.42 7.82
CA GLY A 446 -12.18 37.10 8.42
C GLY A 446 -13.01 37.12 9.69
N LYS A 447 -13.75 38.21 9.95
CA LYS A 447 -14.56 38.38 11.16
C LYS A 447 -15.97 38.83 10.84
N SER A 448 -16.12 40.01 10.25
CA SER A 448 -17.42 40.59 9.99
C SER A 448 -17.45 41.62 8.88
N LYS A 449 -16.33 41.92 8.21
CA LYS A 449 -16.29 42.98 7.20
C LYS A 449 -15.75 42.51 5.87
N ILE A 450 -16.54 42.77 4.84
CA ILE A 450 -16.15 42.54 3.46
C ILE A 450 -16.03 43.87 2.75
N LYS A 451 -14.97 44.03 1.97
CA LYS A 451 -14.71 45.21 1.15
C LYS A 451 -14.64 44.82 -0.32
N PHE A 452 -15.37 45.53 -1.15
CA PHE A 452 -15.29 45.46 -2.61
C PHE A 452 -14.74 46.77 -3.17
N LEU A 453 -13.87 46.66 -4.18
CA LEU A 453 -13.30 47.79 -4.91
C LEU A 453 -13.85 47.76 -6.33
N PHE A 454 -14.74 48.69 -6.65
CA PHE A 454 -15.34 48.80 -7.98
C PHE A 454 -14.76 49.98 -8.76
N GLN A 455 -14.51 49.79 -10.05
CA GLN A 455 -14.16 50.87 -10.94
C GLN A 455 -15.42 51.50 -11.54
N ASN A 456 -15.58 52.80 -11.29
CA ASN A 456 -16.63 53.59 -11.91
C ASN A 456 -16.43 53.64 -13.44
N PRO A 457 -17.47 53.37 -14.25
CA PRO A 457 -17.33 53.25 -15.69
C PRO A 457 -16.96 54.58 -16.35
N ASP A 458 -17.48 55.69 -15.81
CA ASP A 458 -17.37 57.03 -16.38
C ASP A 458 -16.10 57.73 -15.89
N THR A 459 -15.86 57.73 -14.58
CA THR A 459 -14.74 58.49 -13.99
C THR A 459 -13.44 57.69 -13.90
N LYS A 460 -13.49 56.36 -14.13
CA LYS A 460 -12.40 55.40 -13.91
C LYS A 460 -11.85 55.35 -12.47
N GLN A 461 -12.45 56.08 -11.53
CA GLN A 461 -12.06 56.08 -10.12
C GLN A 461 -12.46 54.76 -9.45
N ILE A 462 -11.69 54.37 -8.43
CA ILE A 462 -11.97 53.18 -7.62
C ILE A 462 -12.84 53.60 -6.44
N GLU A 463 -14.04 53.05 -6.36
CA GLU A 463 -14.97 53.19 -5.24
C GLU A 463 -14.83 51.99 -4.31
N ALA A 464 -14.51 52.26 -3.05
CA ALA A 464 -14.53 51.24 -2.01
C ALA A 464 -15.92 51.14 -1.39
N LYS A 465 -16.49 49.95 -1.37
CA LYS A 465 -17.73 49.65 -0.66
C LYS A 465 -17.44 48.66 0.48
N LEU A 466 -17.76 49.06 1.71
CA LEU A 466 -17.50 48.28 2.92
C LEU A 466 -18.82 47.80 3.50
N TYR A 467 -18.95 46.50 3.68
CA TYR A 467 -20.11 45.85 4.28
C TYR A 467 -19.71 45.24 5.61
N SER A 468 -20.59 45.31 6.59
CA SER A 468 -20.53 44.44 7.76
C SER A 468 -21.61 43.38 7.68
N GLN A 469 -21.29 42.18 8.16
CA GLN A 469 -22.22 41.07 8.32
C GLN A 469 -23.20 41.34 9.47
#